data_AF-A0A2T0QIY7-F1
#
_entry.id   AF-A0A2T0QIY7-F1
#
_cell.length_a   1.000
_cell.length_b   1.000
_cell.length_c   1.000
_cell.angle_alpha   90.00
_cell.angle_beta   90.00
_cell.angle_gamma   90.00
#
_symmetry.space_group_name_H-M   'P 1'
#
loop_
_entity.id
_entity.type
_entity.pdbx_description
1 polymer ?
#
loop_
_entity_poly.entity_id
_entity_poly.type
_entity_poly.pdbx_seq_one_letter_code
_entity_poly.pdbx_strand_id
1 'polypeptide(L)' 'MKSEEIDALTQQALAEATVKGITGKAVTPFLLARIKALTSGRSLTTNIALIKHNAEVGARLALALAHAARGACSNRR' A
#
# COMPACT_ATOMS: atom_id res chain seq x y z
N MET A 1 10.70 2.49 -8.47
CA MET A 1 10.92 3.94 -8.29
C MET A 1 11.96 4.09 -7.21
N LYS A 2 12.82 5.11 -7.27
CA LYS A 2 13.79 5.34 -6.20
C LYS A 2 13.07 5.96 -4.99
N SER A 3 13.56 5.71 -3.77
CA SER A 3 12.93 6.25 -2.55
C SER A 3 12.94 7.78 -2.58
N GLU A 4 14.07 8.36 -2.96
CA GLU A 4 14.28 9.81 -2.99
C GLU A 4 13.32 10.50 -3.98
N GLU A 5 13.02 9.83 -5.10
CA GLU A 5 12.04 10.31 -6.09
C GLU A 5 10.62 10.34 -5.49
N ILE A 6 10.18 9.26 -4.85
CA ILE A 6 8.81 9.21 -4.29
C ILE A 6 8.66 10.11 -3.07
N ASP A 7 9.70 10.27 -2.27
CA ASP A 7 9.72 11.15 -1.10
C ASP A 7 9.57 12.61 -1.53
N ALA A 8 10.33 13.06 -2.54
CA ALA A 8 10.22 14.40 -3.09
C ALA A 8 8.81 14.69 -3.64
N LEU A 9 8.22 13.74 -4.37
CA LEU A 9 6.87 13.87 -4.92
C LEU A 9 5.80 13.88 -3.82
N THR A 10 6.01 13.12 -2.74
CA THR A 10 5.11 13.11 -1.58
C THR A 10 5.14 14.44 -0.85
N GLN A 11 6.33 15.01 -0.63
CA GLN A 11 6.48 16.34 -0.02
C GLN A 11 5.82 17.43 -0.87
N GLN A 12 5.99 17.37 -2.20
CA GLN A 12 5.29 18.28 -3.10
C GLN A 12 3.76 18.14 -2.97
N ALA A 13 3.23 16.92 -2.97
CA ALA A 13 1.79 16.69 -2.85
C ALA A 13 1.25 17.17 -1.49
N LEU A 14 2.00 17.00 -0.40
CA LEU A 14 1.65 17.51 0.93
C LEU A 14 1.61 19.04 0.96
N ALA A 15 2.60 19.71 0.36
CA ALA A 15 2.61 21.16 0.26
C ALA A 15 1.39 21.68 -0.52
N GLU A 16 1.04 21.04 -1.63
CA GLU A 16 -0.15 21.37 -2.40
C GLU A 16 -1.46 21.13 -1.64
N ALA A 17 -1.53 20.07 -0.83
CA ALA A 17 -2.68 19.79 0.02
C ALA A 17 -2.91 20.91 1.04
N THR A 18 -1.83 21.38 1.68
CA THR A 18 -1.85 22.50 2.63
C THR A 18 -2.32 23.78 1.98
N VAL A 19 -1.75 24.15 0.82
CA VAL A 19 -2.14 25.37 0.08
C VAL A 19 -3.63 25.32 -0.32
N LYS A 20 -4.15 24.15 -0.64
CA LYS A 20 -5.56 23.95 -1.02
C LYS A 20 -6.49 23.73 0.16
N GLY A 21 -5.99 23.76 1.40
CA GLY A 21 -6.79 23.54 2.61
C GLY A 21 -7.40 22.14 2.72
N ILE A 22 -6.81 21.13 2.08
CA ILE A 22 -7.29 19.74 2.13
C ILE A 22 -6.96 19.16 3.50
N THR A 23 -7.97 18.71 4.25
CA THR A 23 -7.82 18.23 5.63
C THR A 23 -8.61 16.96 5.91
N GLY A 24 -8.26 16.29 7.01
CA GLY A 24 -8.96 15.09 7.49
C GLY A 24 -8.95 13.94 6.47
N LYS A 25 -10.12 13.30 6.29
CA LYS A 25 -10.28 12.12 5.42
C LYS A 25 -10.02 12.41 3.94
N ALA A 26 -10.00 13.68 3.53
CA ALA A 26 -9.75 14.08 2.15
C ALA A 26 -8.26 14.06 1.76
N VAL A 27 -7.34 14.04 2.75
CA VAL A 27 -5.89 14.10 2.50
C VAL A 27 -5.42 12.90 1.69
N THR A 28 -5.69 11.67 2.13
CA THR A 28 -5.19 10.47 1.47
C THR A 28 -5.69 10.31 0.02
N PRO A 29 -6.99 10.47 -0.29
CA PRO A 29 -7.46 10.44 -1.68
C PRO A 29 -6.79 11.50 -2.56
N PHE A 30 -6.58 12.71 -2.04
CA PHE A 30 -5.89 13.77 -2.77
C PHE A 30 -4.44 13.42 -3.06
N LEU A 31 -3.67 13.00 -2.05
CA LEU A 31 -2.25 12.67 -2.22
C LEU A 31 -2.04 11.55 -3.23
N LEU A 32 -2.83 10.47 -3.14
CA LEU A 32 -2.73 9.35 -4.08
C LEU A 32 -3.04 9.78 -5.52
N ALA A 33 -4.10 10.59 -5.71
CA ALA A 33 -4.43 11.13 -7.03
C ALA A 33 -3.33 12.05 -7.57
N ARG A 34 -2.75 12.90 -6.72
CA ARG A 34 -1.70 13.84 -7.11
C ARG A 34 -0.40 13.14 -7.46
N ILE A 35 0.04 12.18 -6.65
CA ILE A 35 1.25 11.38 -6.91
C ILE A 35 1.07 10.53 -8.18
N LYS A 36 -0.13 10.00 -8.43
CA LYS A 36 -0.46 9.35 -9.72
C LYS A 36 -0.25 10.31 -10.89
N ALA A 37 -0.75 11.54 -10.79
CA ALA A 37 -0.59 12.55 -11.85
C ALA A 37 0.88 12.94 -12.06
N LEU A 38 1.63 13.23 -10.99
CA LEU A 38 3.03 13.62 -11.05
C LEU A 38 3.95 12.53 -11.60
N THR A 39 3.59 11.26 -11.43
CA THR A 39 4.36 10.12 -11.93
C THR A 39 3.87 9.59 -13.28
N SER A 40 2.91 10.26 -13.91
CA SER A 40 2.23 9.80 -15.13
C SER A 40 1.71 8.36 -15.00
N GLY A 41 1.21 7.99 -13.82
CA GLY A 41 0.64 6.68 -13.54
C GLY A 41 1.63 5.59 -13.10
N ARG A 42 2.94 5.85 -13.06
CA ARG A 42 3.93 4.85 -12.59
C ARG A 42 3.72 4.45 -11.13
N SER A 43 3.29 5.38 -10.26
CA SER A 43 2.97 5.08 -8.86
C SER A 43 1.77 4.12 -8.73
N LEU A 44 0.74 4.28 -9.58
CA LEU A 44 -0.41 3.39 -9.60
C LEU A 44 -0.01 1.98 -10.04
N THR A 45 0.81 1.87 -11.08
CA THR A 45 1.34 0.58 -11.55
C THR A 45 2.11 -0.15 -10.44
N THR A 46 2.95 0.59 -9.70
CA THR A 46 3.71 0.05 -8.56
C THR A 46 2.77 -0.40 -7.44
N ASN A 47 1.74 0.39 -7.10
CA ASN A 47 0.78 0.04 -6.07
C ASN A 47 -0.04 -1.21 -6.43
N ILE A 48 -0.45 -1.37 -7.69
CA ILE A 48 -1.13 -2.58 -8.16
C ILE A 48 -0.23 -3.82 -8.00
N ALA A 49 1.05 -3.73 -8.38
CA ALA A 49 2.00 -4.82 -8.19
C ALA A 49 2.18 -5.17 -6.71
N LEU A 50 2.29 -4.16 -5.84
CA LEU A 50 2.39 -4.32 -4.39
C LEU A 50 1.15 -5.02 -3.80
N ILE A 51 -0.07 -4.61 -4.17
CA ILE A 51 -1.30 -5.22 -3.66
C ILE A 51 -1.39 -6.69 -4.09
N LYS A 52 -1.02 -7.02 -5.33
CA LYS A 52 -0.97 -8.41 -5.80
C LYS A 52 0.01 -9.25 -4.99
N HIS A 53 1.20 -8.72 -4.73
CA HIS A 53 2.21 -9.39 -3.91
C HIS A 53 1.72 -9.58 -2.45
N ASN A 54 1.14 -8.55 -1.84
CA ASN A 54 0.58 -8.63 -0.49
C ASN A 54 -0.53 -9.69 -0.39
N ALA A 55 -1.38 -9.80 -1.42
CA ALA A 55 -2.42 -10.84 -1.49
C ALA A 55 -1.82 -12.25 -1.56
N GLU A 56 -0.78 -12.46 -2.40
CA GLU A 56 -0.08 -13.74 -2.51
C GLU A 56 0.57 -14.14 -1.18
N VAL A 57 1.33 -13.23 -0.56
CA VAL A 57 1.98 -13.46 0.73
C VAL A 57 0.94 -13.76 1.81
N GLY A 58 -0.14 -12.96 1.86
CA GLY A 58 -1.23 -13.15 2.81
C GLY A 58 -1.91 -14.52 2.66
N ALA A 59 -2.15 -14.97 1.43
CA ALA A 59 -2.72 -16.30 1.17
C ALA A 59 -1.80 -17.43 1.66
N ARG A 60 -0.49 -17.35 1.39
CA ARG A 60 0.49 -18.34 1.86
C ARG A 60 0.55 -18.38 3.39
N LEU A 61 0.52 -17.22 4.04
CA LEU A 61 0.49 -17.13 5.51
C LEU A 61 -0.78 -17.78 6.08
N ALA A 62 -1.94 -17.49 5.50
CA ALA A 62 -3.22 -18.07 5.93
C ALA A 62 -3.22 -19.60 5.82
N LEU A 63 -2.67 -20.16 4.73
CA LEU A 63 -2.54 -21.61 4.54
C LEU A 63 -1.60 -22.24 5.58
N ALA A 64 -0.44 -21.62 5.83
CA ALA A 64 0.51 -22.10 6.83
C ALA A 64 -0.13 -22.13 8.24
N LEU A 65 -0.87 -21.08 8.61
CA LEU A 65 -1.61 -21.01 9.87
C LEU A 65 -2.71 -22.09 9.96
N ALA A 66 -3.45 -22.32 8.87
CA ALA A 66 -4.48 -23.35 8.84
C ALA A 66 -3.88 -24.76 9.01
N HIS A 67 -2.73 -25.04 8.40
CA HIS A 67 -2.02 -26.31 8.57
C HIS A 67 -1.49 -26.48 10.00
N ALA A 68 -0.86 -25.44 10.57
CA ALA A 68 -0.38 -25.47 11.94
C ALA A 68 -1.51 -25.71 12.95
N ALA A 69 -2.67 -25.05 12.75
CA ALA A 69 -3.84 -25.22 13.60
C ALA A 69 -4.42 -26.65 13.53
N ARG A 70 -4.43 -27.27 12.34
CA ARG A 70 -4.88 -28.66 12.15
C ARG A 70 -3.94 -29.66 12.82
N GLY A 71 -2.61 -29.48 12.66
CA GLY A 71 -1.61 -30.33 13.30
C GLY A 71 -1.64 -30.27 14.84
N ALA A 72 -1.92 -29.10 15.39
CA ALA A 72 -2.09 -28.92 16.84
C ALA A 72 -3.38 -29.56 17.42
N CYS A 73 -4.36 -29.90 16.57
CA CYS A 73 -5.57 -30.62 16.96
C CYS A 73 -5.38 -32.14 16.87
N SER A 74 -4.59 -32.64 15.90
CA SER A 74 -4.26 -34.07 15.81
C SER A 74 -3.31 -34.53 16.91
N ASN A 75 -2.38 -33.67 17.36
CA ASN A 75 -1.38 -34.01 18.38
C ASN A 75 -1.89 -33.89 19.83
N ARG A 76 -3.18 -33.57 20.02
CA ARG A 76 -3.84 -33.44 21.32
C ARG A 76 -4.82 -34.58 21.62
N ARG A 77 -4.81 -35.65 20.81
CA ARG A 77 -5.54 -36.89 21.04
C ARG A 77 -4.61 -38.01 21.45
#